data_AF-A0A3L7TAB6-F1
#
_entry.id   AF-A0A3L7TAB6-F1
#
_cell.length_a   1.000
_cell.length_b   1.000
_cell.length_c   1.000
_cell.angle_alpha   90.00
_cell.angle_beta   90.00
_cell.angle_gamma   90.00
#
_symmetry.space_group_name_H-M   'P 1'
#
loop_
_entity.id
_entity.type
_entity.pdbx_description
1 polymer ?
#
loop_
_entity_poly.entity_id
_entity_poly.type
_entity_poly.pdbx_seq_one_letter_code
_entity_poly.pdbx_strand_id
1 'polypeptide(L)'
;MRESTTIPRFVSVVAFLIGSYDLVRGFMHTIVLHYSATNIAVLDLTTSTARDQLKLLGAFGISNLETGIAMILIALFARKLALIMLGVIPVIYVIGYFAIEANSKSTSSSDANWGGAPLLVVYLAISFVTFLAALVVMRVSRPRGQLQ
;
A
#
# COMPACT_ATOMS: atom_id res chain seq x y z
N MET A 1 -16.75 -22.02 23.22
CA MET A 1 -16.18 -21.47 21.96
C MET A 1 -16.65 -20.03 21.84
N ARG A 2 -15.73 -19.05 21.82
CA ARG A 2 -16.10 -17.62 21.68
C ARG A 2 -16.67 -17.40 20.28
N GLU A 3 -17.86 -16.81 20.19
CA GLU A 3 -18.41 -16.35 18.90
C GLU A 3 -17.39 -15.44 18.23
N SER A 4 -16.87 -15.89 17.09
CA SER A 4 -15.98 -15.07 16.28
C SER A 4 -16.82 -13.93 15.73
N THR A 5 -16.54 -12.69 16.14
CA THR A 5 -17.00 -11.52 15.37
C THR A 5 -16.55 -11.71 13.93
N THR A 6 -17.49 -12.05 13.05
CA THR A 6 -17.21 -12.34 11.65
C THR A 6 -16.65 -11.09 11.00
N ILE A 7 -15.43 -11.18 10.48
CA ILE A 7 -14.80 -10.03 9.81
C ILE A 7 -15.65 -9.65 8.58
N PRO A 8 -16.00 -8.36 8.40
CA PRO A 8 -16.87 -7.92 7.31
C PRO A 8 -16.35 -8.29 5.93
N ARG A 9 -17.24 -8.71 5.03
CA ARG A 9 -16.87 -9.15 3.67
C ARG A 9 -16.18 -8.07 2.84
N PHE A 10 -16.49 -6.79 3.08
CA PHE A 10 -15.88 -5.68 2.36
C PHE A 10 -14.35 -5.62 2.56
N VAL A 11 -13.82 -6.17 3.66
CA VAL A 11 -12.37 -6.27 3.89
C VAL A 11 -11.70 -7.08 2.77
N SER A 12 -12.25 -8.24 2.42
CA SER A 12 -11.74 -9.07 1.31
C SER A 12 -11.85 -8.31 -0.02
N VAL A 13 -12.97 -7.63 -0.26
CA VAL A 13 -13.17 -6.87 -1.51
C VAL A 13 -12.14 -5.77 -1.66
N VAL A 14 -11.96 -4.93 -0.63
CA VAL A 14 -10.98 -3.84 -0.67
C VAL A 14 -9.56 -4.38 -0.77
N ALA A 15 -9.20 -5.42 -0.01
CA ALA A 15 -7.89 -6.03 -0.10
C ALA A 15 -7.60 -6.59 -1.51
N PHE A 16 -8.61 -7.18 -2.16
CA PHE A 16 -8.50 -7.65 -3.54
C PHE A 16 -8.28 -6.48 -4.51
N LEU A 17 -9.01 -5.37 -4.36
CA LEU A 17 -8.85 -4.17 -5.20
C LEU A 17 -7.49 -3.51 -4.99
N ILE A 18 -7.02 -3.43 -3.74
CA ILE A 18 -5.68 -2.95 -3.37
C ILE A 18 -4.61 -3.83 -4.02
N GLY A 19 -4.73 -5.15 -3.93
CA GLY A 19 -3.80 -6.07 -4.59
C GLY A 19 -3.85 -5.98 -6.12
N SER A 20 -5.03 -5.78 -6.71
CA SER A 20 -5.17 -5.56 -8.16
C SER A 20 -4.49 -4.25 -8.60
N TYR A 21 -4.64 -3.18 -7.81
CA TYR A 21 -3.96 -1.92 -8.06
C TYR A 21 -2.44 -2.05 -7.93
N ASP A 22 -1.95 -2.84 -6.98
CA ASP A 22 -0.53 -3.19 -6.86
C ASP A 22 -0.01 -3.89 -8.11
N LEU A 23 -0.77 -4.81 -8.71
CA LEU A 23 -0.38 -5.43 -9.99
C LEU A 23 -0.28 -4.41 -11.12
N VAL A 24 -1.23 -3.47 -11.21
CA VAL A 24 -1.18 -2.38 -12.20
C VAL A 24 0.07 -1.52 -11.99
N ARG A 25 0.35 -1.10 -10.75
CA ARG A 25 1.57 -0.36 -10.41
C ARG A 25 2.82 -1.15 -10.73
N GLY A 26 2.84 -2.44 -10.40
CA GLY A 26 3.95 -3.33 -10.68
C GLY A 26 4.22 -3.44 -12.17
N PHE A 27 3.19 -3.61 -13.00
CA PHE A 27 3.31 -3.57 -14.45
C PHE A 27 3.86 -2.22 -14.94
N MET A 28 3.30 -1.12 -14.44
CA MET A 28 3.73 0.23 -14.81
C MET A 28 5.20 0.50 -14.47
N HIS A 29 5.65 0.05 -13.31
CA HIS A 29 6.99 0.26 -12.80
C HIS A 29 7.99 -0.81 -13.25
N THR A 30 7.60 -1.79 -14.06
CA THR A 30 8.54 -2.81 -14.57
C THR A 30 8.54 -2.89 -16.10
N ILE A 31 7.37 -3.05 -16.71
CA ILE A 31 7.23 -3.29 -18.15
C ILE A 31 7.20 -1.98 -18.92
N VAL A 32 6.43 -0.99 -18.45
CA VAL A 32 6.36 0.36 -19.06
C VAL A 32 7.10 1.40 -18.21
N LEU A 33 8.19 0.96 -17.58
CA LEU A 33 8.94 1.70 -16.57
C LEU A 33 9.31 3.13 -17.02
N HIS A 34 9.86 3.31 -18.22
CA HIS A 34 10.28 4.63 -18.69
C HIS A 34 9.09 5.58 -18.84
N TYR A 35 7.95 5.09 -19.34
CA TYR A 35 6.74 5.89 -19.47
C TYR A 35 6.20 6.31 -18.10
N SER A 36 6.14 5.36 -17.16
CA SER A 36 5.69 5.64 -15.79
C SER A 36 6.61 6.65 -15.09
N ALA A 37 7.93 6.49 -15.25
CA ALA A 37 8.93 7.38 -14.68
C ALA A 37 8.72 8.84 -15.13
N THR A 38 8.51 9.08 -16.43
CA THR A 38 8.42 10.46 -16.95
C THR A 38 7.03 11.07 -16.84
N ASN A 39 5.96 10.29 -17.03
CA ASN A 39 4.61 10.84 -17.13
C ASN A 39 3.79 10.74 -15.83
N ILE A 40 4.14 9.79 -14.95
CA ILE A 40 3.36 9.52 -13.73
C ILE A 40 4.16 9.93 -12.51
N ALA A 41 5.39 9.43 -12.37
CA ALA A 41 6.29 9.80 -11.28
C ALA A 41 6.94 11.17 -11.51
N VAL A 42 6.94 11.67 -12.76
CA VAL A 42 7.49 12.97 -13.16
C VAL A 42 8.97 13.10 -12.75
N LEU A 43 9.74 12.04 -12.99
CA LEU A 43 11.18 12.00 -12.74
C LEU A 43 11.95 12.72 -13.87
N ASP A 44 12.95 13.52 -13.48
CA ASP A 44 13.89 14.11 -14.43
C ASP A 44 14.98 13.10 -14.81
N LEU A 45 14.80 12.49 -15.98
CA LEU A 45 15.72 11.50 -16.52
C LEU A 45 16.91 12.11 -17.31
N THR A 46 17.08 13.43 -17.31
CA THR A 46 18.23 14.11 -17.93
C THR A 46 19.44 14.19 -16.99
N THR A 47 19.24 13.89 -15.71
CA THR A 47 20.27 13.96 -14.67
C THR A 47 21.24 12.77 -14.70
N SER A 48 22.41 12.92 -14.09
CA SER A 48 23.38 11.83 -13.91
C SER A 48 22.84 10.68 -13.06
N THR A 49 21.79 10.90 -12.27
CA THR A 49 21.15 9.89 -11.40
C THR A 49 20.00 9.13 -12.05
N ALA A 50 19.60 9.47 -13.27
CA ALA A 50 18.42 8.92 -13.95
C ALA A 50 18.39 7.38 -13.97
N ARG A 51 19.56 6.75 -14.24
CA ARG A 51 19.66 5.29 -14.28
C ARG A 51 19.36 4.64 -12.93
N ASP A 52 19.82 5.24 -11.84
CA ASP A 52 19.61 4.68 -10.51
C ASP A 52 18.18 4.94 -10.02
N GLN A 53 17.59 6.08 -10.36
CA GLN A 53 16.16 6.33 -10.15
C GLN A 53 15.27 5.31 -10.87
N LEU A 54 15.58 5.00 -12.14
CA LEU A 54 14.86 3.98 -12.90
C LEU A 54 15.04 2.58 -12.28
N LYS A 55 16.24 2.22 -11.82
CA LYS A 55 16.45 0.95 -11.12
C LYS A 55 15.64 0.86 -9.83
N LEU A 56 15.62 1.93 -9.02
CA LEU A 56 14.86 1.96 -7.77
C LEU A 56 13.36 1.87 -8.02
N LEU A 57 12.84 2.62 -9.00
CA LEU A 57 11.45 2.53 -9.42
C LEU A 57 11.12 1.14 -9.95
N GLY A 58 12.02 0.56 -10.75
CA GLY A 58 11.98 -0.83 -11.22
C GLY A 58 11.86 -1.86 -10.10
N ALA A 59 12.76 -1.76 -9.13
CA ALA A 59 12.76 -2.64 -7.95
C ALA A 59 11.47 -2.50 -7.14
N PHE A 60 10.99 -1.27 -6.95
CA PHE A 60 9.70 -1.03 -6.30
C PHE A 60 8.53 -1.63 -7.08
N GLY A 61 8.58 -1.60 -8.41
CA GLY A 61 7.62 -2.26 -9.28
C GLY A 61 7.59 -3.79 -9.12
N ILE A 62 8.75 -4.43 -8.99
CA ILE A 62 8.84 -5.87 -8.70
C ILE A 62 8.15 -6.18 -7.37
N SER A 63 8.44 -5.39 -6.33
CA SER A 63 7.77 -5.53 -5.03
C SER A 63 6.26 -5.30 -5.14
N ASN A 64 5.78 -4.39 -6.00
CA ASN A 64 4.34 -4.20 -6.23
C ASN A 64 3.69 -5.42 -6.90
N LEU A 65 4.36 -6.10 -7.82
CA LEU A 65 3.84 -7.36 -8.38
C LEU A 65 3.69 -8.42 -7.30
N GLU A 66 4.73 -8.60 -6.47
CA GLU A 66 4.72 -9.55 -5.36
C GLU A 66 3.61 -9.23 -4.35
N THR A 67 3.53 -7.98 -3.86
CA THR A 67 2.51 -7.57 -2.90
C THR A 67 1.10 -7.66 -3.49
N GLY A 68 0.94 -7.38 -4.78
CA GLY A 68 -0.34 -7.51 -5.47
C GLY A 68 -0.86 -8.94 -5.48
N ILE A 69 -0.02 -9.90 -5.89
CA ILE A 69 -0.36 -11.33 -5.85
C ILE A 69 -0.67 -11.76 -4.41
N ALA A 70 0.19 -11.41 -3.45
CA ALA A 70 0.01 -11.77 -2.06
C ALA A 70 -1.30 -11.22 -1.48
N MET A 71 -1.61 -9.94 -1.73
CA MET A 71 -2.85 -9.31 -1.26
C MET A 71 -4.10 -9.92 -1.89
N ILE A 72 -4.06 -10.28 -3.17
CA ILE A 72 -5.16 -11.00 -3.83
C ILE A 72 -5.38 -12.36 -3.18
N LEU A 73 -4.33 -13.17 -2.98
CA LEU A 73 -4.44 -14.48 -2.35
C LEU A 73 -4.96 -14.35 -0.91
N ILE A 74 -4.44 -13.40 -0.15
CA ILE A 74 -4.89 -13.13 1.23
C ILE A 74 -6.36 -12.70 1.24
N ALA A 75 -6.80 -11.87 0.31
CA ALA A 75 -8.19 -11.43 0.19
C ALA A 75 -9.15 -12.61 -0.06
N LEU A 76 -8.74 -13.55 -0.92
CA LEU A 76 -9.52 -14.73 -1.31
C LEU A 76 -9.56 -15.79 -0.22
N PHE A 77 -8.43 -16.07 0.43
CA PHE A 77 -8.29 -17.24 1.31
C PHE A 77 -8.21 -16.92 2.80
N ALA A 78 -7.87 -15.68 3.19
CA ALA A 78 -7.54 -15.35 4.58
C ALA A 78 -7.99 -13.93 4.98
N ARG A 79 -9.31 -13.70 5.10
CA ARG A 79 -9.88 -12.37 5.44
C ARG A 79 -9.33 -11.75 6.73
N LYS A 80 -8.97 -12.56 7.74
CA LYS A 80 -8.29 -12.08 8.96
C LYS A 80 -6.95 -11.46 8.65
N LEU A 81 -6.16 -12.11 7.80
CA LEU A 81 -4.88 -11.58 7.39
C LEU A 81 -5.07 -10.36 6.47
N ALA A 82 -6.11 -10.35 5.63
CA ALA A 82 -6.46 -9.17 4.81
C ALA A 82 -6.72 -7.93 5.68
N LEU A 83 -7.50 -8.08 6.77
CA LEU A 83 -7.74 -7.00 7.73
C LEU A 83 -6.43 -6.50 8.35
N ILE A 84 -5.59 -7.43 8.81
CA ILE A 84 -4.30 -7.08 9.43
C ILE A 84 -3.42 -6.32 8.42
N MET A 85 -3.29 -6.82 7.20
CA MET A 85 -2.47 -6.20 6.16
C MET A 85 -2.93 -4.79 5.81
N LEU A 86 -4.25 -4.56 5.68
CA LEU A 86 -4.79 -3.21 5.43
C LEU A 86 -4.44 -2.20 6.54
N GLY A 87 -4.29 -2.66 7.79
CA GLY A 87 -3.80 -1.84 8.89
C GLY A 87 -2.27 -1.70 8.94
N VAL A 88 -1.52 -2.75 8.57
CA VAL A 88 -0.05 -2.76 8.60
C VAL A 88 0.55 -1.91 7.48
N ILE A 89 -0.02 -1.93 6.28
CA ILE A 89 0.44 -1.15 5.12
C ILE A 89 0.70 0.33 5.48
N PRO A 90 -0.26 1.12 6.01
CA PRO A 90 -0.01 2.52 6.34
C PRO A 90 1.06 2.69 7.43
N VAL A 91 1.13 1.80 8.42
CA VAL A 91 2.16 1.86 9.47
C VAL A 91 3.57 1.68 8.89
N ILE A 92 3.76 0.70 8.01
CA ILE A 92 5.05 0.44 7.38
C ILE A 92 5.48 1.60 6.48
N TYR A 93 4.54 2.23 5.75
CA TYR A 93 4.86 3.43 4.97
C TYR A 93 5.30 4.60 5.85
N VAL A 94 4.68 4.80 7.00
CA VAL A 94 5.10 5.85 7.97
C VAL A 94 6.51 5.55 8.50
N ILE A 95 6.79 4.30 8.88
CA ILE A 95 8.13 3.88 9.32
C ILE A 95 9.14 4.12 8.20
N GLY A 96 8.82 3.72 6.97
CA GLY A 96 9.67 3.90 5.79
C GLY A 96 9.96 5.38 5.51
N TYR A 97 8.95 6.25 5.61
CA TYR A 97 9.12 7.69 5.44
C TYR A 97 10.13 8.26 6.44
N PHE A 98 9.96 7.98 7.74
CA PHE A 98 10.90 8.48 8.75
C PHE A 98 12.30 7.87 8.64
N ALA A 99 12.39 6.60 8.23
CA ALA A 99 13.67 5.96 7.99
C ALA A 99 14.42 6.60 6.82
N ILE A 100 13.72 6.86 5.70
CA ILE A 100 14.31 7.56 4.55
C ILE A 100 14.77 8.95 4.97
N GLU A 101 13.88 9.72 5.58
CA GLU A 101 14.16 11.09 6.04
C GLU A 101 15.39 11.13 6.97
N ALA A 102 15.47 10.24 7.96
CA ALA A 102 16.60 10.18 8.88
C ALA A 102 17.94 9.90 8.17
N ASN A 103 17.93 9.12 7.09
CA ASN A 103 19.12 8.75 6.33
C ASN A 103 19.43 9.71 5.17
N SER A 104 18.48 10.56 4.75
CA SER A 104 18.66 11.52 3.65
C SER A 104 18.92 12.95 4.12
N LYS A 105 18.85 13.25 5.42
CA LYS A 105 19.07 14.61 5.97
C LYS A 105 20.37 15.30 5.55
N SER A 106 21.44 14.54 5.31
CA SER A 106 22.74 15.08 4.89
C SER A 106 22.89 15.19 3.37
N THR A 107 21.90 14.71 2.60
CA THR A 107 21.88 14.81 1.15
C THR A 107 21.28 16.17 0.72
N SER A 108 21.66 16.64 -0.46
CA SER A 108 21.08 17.87 -1.03
C SER A 108 19.57 17.75 -1.14
N SER A 109 18.86 18.84 -0.84
CA SER A 109 17.42 18.94 -1.02
C SER A 109 17.01 18.53 -2.44
N SER A 110 15.96 17.72 -2.54
CA SER A 110 15.44 17.24 -3.81
C SER A 110 14.36 18.17 -4.33
N ASP A 111 14.50 18.64 -5.57
CA ASP A 111 13.46 19.39 -6.29
C ASP A 111 12.49 18.46 -7.04
N ALA A 112 12.51 17.16 -6.75
CA ALA A 112 11.66 16.19 -7.43
C ALA A 112 10.18 16.45 -7.12
N ASN A 113 9.34 16.47 -8.17
CA ASN A 113 7.92 16.80 -8.06
C ASN A 113 7.03 15.61 -7.62
N TRP A 114 7.63 14.45 -7.30
CA TRP A 114 6.99 13.22 -6.79
C TRP A 114 5.54 12.99 -7.29
N GLY A 115 5.33 12.97 -8.61
CA GLY A 115 3.99 13.01 -9.20
C GLY A 115 3.07 11.85 -8.82
N GLY A 116 3.64 10.72 -8.40
CA GLY A 116 2.89 9.55 -7.91
C GLY A 116 2.40 9.65 -6.46
N ALA A 117 2.85 10.64 -5.68
CA ALA A 117 2.53 10.75 -4.26
C ALA A 117 1.03 10.88 -3.96
N PRO A 118 0.22 11.66 -4.71
CA PRO A 118 -1.22 11.78 -4.45
C PRO A 118 -1.94 10.43 -4.50
N LEU A 119 -1.64 9.59 -5.49
CA LEU A 119 -2.25 8.26 -5.62
C LEU A 119 -1.80 7.32 -4.50
N LEU A 120 -0.54 7.42 -4.07
CA LEU A 120 -0.06 6.69 -2.90
C LEU A 120 -0.83 7.10 -1.64
N VAL A 121 -1.07 8.39 -1.42
CA VAL A 121 -1.83 8.87 -0.25
C VAL A 121 -3.26 8.31 -0.28
N VAL A 122 -3.93 8.32 -1.44
CA VAL A 122 -5.27 7.71 -1.60
C VAL A 122 -5.25 6.22 -1.26
N TYR A 123 -4.25 5.48 -1.76
CA TYR A 123 -4.05 4.06 -1.45
C TYR A 123 -3.91 3.79 0.05
N LEU A 124 -3.08 4.59 0.75
CA LEU A 124 -2.87 4.47 2.19
C LEU A 124 -4.14 4.83 2.97
N ALA A 125 -4.85 5.88 2.53
CA ALA A 125 -6.11 6.30 3.14
C ALA A 125 -7.19 5.22 3.02
N ILE A 126 -7.39 4.65 1.83
CA ILE A 126 -8.34 3.56 1.61
C ILE A 126 -8.00 2.36 2.51
N SER A 127 -6.73 1.98 2.59
CA SER A 127 -6.28 0.87 3.43
C SER A 127 -6.59 1.12 4.91
N PHE A 128 -6.22 2.30 5.42
CA PHE A 128 -6.41 2.68 6.81
C PHE A 128 -7.88 2.85 7.19
N VAL A 129 -8.67 3.55 6.38
CA VAL A 129 -10.11 3.75 6.61
C VAL A 129 -10.84 2.42 6.60
N THR A 130 -10.50 1.52 5.69
CA THR A 130 -11.10 0.18 5.63
C THR A 130 -10.80 -0.63 6.89
N PHE A 131 -9.55 -0.57 7.37
CA PHE A 131 -9.15 -1.19 8.63
C PHE A 131 -9.98 -0.65 9.81
N LEU A 132 -10.05 0.67 9.96
CA LEU A 132 -10.82 1.32 11.04
C LEU A 132 -12.31 0.99 10.96
N ALA A 133 -12.90 1.08 9.77
CA ALA A 133 -14.31 0.75 9.54
C ALA A 133 -14.61 -0.70 9.94
N ALA A 134 -13.74 -1.65 9.59
CA ALA A 134 -13.90 -3.04 9.98
C ALA A 134 -13.83 -3.23 11.50
N LEU A 135 -12.91 -2.55 12.19
CA LEU A 135 -12.83 -2.58 13.65
C LEU A 135 -14.10 -2.02 14.31
N VAL A 136 -14.65 -0.92 13.78
CA VAL A 136 -15.89 -0.32 14.27
C VAL A 136 -17.06 -1.28 14.08
N VAL A 137 -17.23 -1.85 12.88
CA VAL A 137 -18.30 -2.82 12.60
C VAL A 137 -18.17 -4.04 13.53
N MET A 138 -16.96 -4.59 13.67
CA MET A 138 -16.72 -5.71 14.57
C MET A 138 -17.03 -5.38 16.03
N ARG A 139 -16.80 -4.13 16.47
CA ARG A 139 -17.11 -3.68 17.84
C ARG A 139 -18.61 -3.49 18.06
N VAL A 140 -19.32 -2.92 17.09
CA VAL A 140 -20.76 -2.67 17.16
C VAL A 140 -21.57 -3.98 17.04
N SER A 141 -21.10 -4.92 16.23
CA SER A 141 -21.75 -6.23 16.05
C SER A 141 -21.48 -7.23 17.17
N ARG A 142 -20.72 -6.87 18.22
CA ARG A 142 -20.58 -7.74 19.41
C ARG A 142 -21.90 -7.75 20.19
N PRO A 143 -22.48 -8.94 20.50
CA PRO A 143 -23.64 -9.01 21.38
C PRO A 143 -23.32 -8.33 22.71
N ARG A 144 -24.16 -7.35 23.12
CA ARG A 144 -24.00 -6.58 24.37
C ARG A 144 -24.26 -7.39 25.66
N GLY A 145 -24.30 -8.72 25.61
CA GLY A 145 -24.89 -9.55 26.66
C GLY A 145 -24.01 -10.67 27.26
N GLN A 146 -22.69 -10.54 27.31
CA GLN A 146 -21.82 -11.48 28.07
C GLN A 146 -21.07 -10.83 29.24
N LEU A 147 -21.67 -9.79 29.83
CA LEU A 147 -21.31 -9.30 31.16
C LEU A 147 -22.53 -9.47 32.06
N GLN A 148 -22.75 -10.71 32.51
CA GLN A 148 -23.38 -11.11 33.77
C GLN A 148 -23.31 -12.62 33.89
#